data_AF-A0A8B5X340-F1
#
_entry.id   AF-A0A8B5X340-F1
#
_cell.length_a   1.000
_cell.length_b   1.000
_cell.length_c   1.000
_cell.angle_alpha   90.00
_cell.angle_beta   90.00
_cell.angle_gamma   90.00
#
_symmetry.space_group_name_H-M   'P 1'
#
loop_
_entity.id
_entity.type
_entity.pdbx_description
1 polymer ?
#
loop_
_entity_poly.entity_id
_entity_poly.type
_entity_poly.pdbx_seq_one_letter_code
_entity_poly.pdbx_strand_id
1 'polypeptide(L)'
;MRYGRIARLYHAVFNRTPDARLAYWVDRWQAGDTLDHIAEFFVVSGEFLDQGLTDPLGFVTRLYENVLGRAPDAEGLAYWLDQLQQGATWGQVLPRFTQSPEYRAALDSRVTADLYYLGFLNRAPDASGYAFSIYCGASSFLDRTKKGRGGLRLGQ
;
A
#
# COMPACT_ATOMS: atom_id res chain seq x y z
N MET A 1 -2.08 7.51 -10.15
CA MET A 1 -1.43 6.39 -10.89
C MET A 1 -2.27 5.11 -10.85
N ARG A 2 -2.29 4.29 -11.92
CA ARG A 2 -3.12 3.07 -12.05
C ARG A 2 -2.72 1.95 -11.07
N TYR A 3 -1.43 1.73 -10.85
CA TYR A 3 -0.89 0.64 -10.01
C TYR A 3 -0.84 0.95 -8.52
N GLY A 4 -1.04 2.21 -8.14
CA GLY A 4 -1.05 2.64 -6.74
C GLY A 4 -2.16 1.99 -5.90
N ARG A 5 -3.17 1.39 -6.55
CA ARG A 5 -4.24 0.65 -5.87
C ARG A 5 -3.69 -0.56 -5.12
N ILE A 6 -2.80 -1.32 -5.75
CA ILE A 6 -2.18 -2.53 -5.17
C ILE A 6 -1.18 -2.13 -4.07
N ALA A 7 -0.39 -1.08 -4.29
CA ALA A 7 0.52 -0.56 -3.28
C ALA A 7 -0.23 -0.16 -1.99
N ARG A 8 -1.43 0.45 -2.11
CA ARG A 8 -2.26 0.76 -0.94
C ARG A 8 -2.77 -0.47 -0.17
N LEU A 9 -2.93 -1.62 -0.82
CA LEU A 9 -3.26 -2.87 -0.12
C LEU A 9 -2.13 -3.28 0.85
N TYR A 10 -0.86 -3.14 0.43
CA TYR A 10 0.29 -3.42 1.30
C TYR A 10 0.30 -2.54 2.55
N HIS A 11 0.07 -1.24 2.40
CA HIS A 11 0.05 -0.31 3.55
C HIS A 11 -1.14 -0.59 4.48
N ALA A 12 -2.31 -0.94 3.93
CA ALA A 12 -3.49 -1.21 4.74
C ALA A 12 -3.40 -2.52 5.52
N VAL A 13 -2.80 -3.55 4.91
CA VAL A 13 -2.78 -4.90 5.47
C VAL A 13 -1.52 -5.16 6.30
N PHE A 14 -0.37 -4.70 5.83
CA PHE A 14 0.93 -5.05 6.42
C PHE A 14 1.64 -3.85 7.05
N ASN A 15 1.08 -2.64 6.93
CA ASN A 15 1.66 -1.39 7.41
C ASN A 15 3.14 -1.20 7.00
N ARG A 16 3.48 -1.64 5.78
CA ARG A 16 4.84 -1.57 5.22
C ARG A 16 4.83 -1.24 3.73
N THR A 17 5.99 -0.80 3.24
CA THR A 17 6.22 -0.63 1.80
C THR A 17 6.10 -1.96 1.07
N PRO A 18 5.59 -1.98 -0.18
CA PRO A 18 5.59 -3.18 -0.99
C PRO A 18 7.01 -3.72 -1.20
N ASP A 19 7.11 -5.03 -1.39
CA ASP A 19 8.33 -5.73 -1.78
C ASP A 19 8.31 -6.06 -3.28
N ALA A 20 9.28 -6.88 -3.72
CA ALA A 20 9.38 -7.31 -5.12
C ALA A 20 8.12 -8.04 -5.63
N ARG A 21 7.27 -8.61 -4.76
CA ARG A 21 6.02 -9.27 -5.15
C ARG A 21 5.00 -8.27 -5.71
N LEU A 22 5.18 -6.96 -5.53
CA LEU A 22 4.35 -5.96 -6.19
C LEU A 22 4.32 -6.14 -7.72
N ALA A 23 5.45 -6.50 -8.34
CA ALA A 23 5.53 -6.71 -9.78
C ALA A 23 4.60 -7.85 -10.24
N TYR A 24 4.61 -8.98 -9.52
CA TYR A 24 3.70 -10.10 -9.78
C TYR A 24 2.23 -9.66 -9.74
N TRP A 25 1.82 -8.88 -8.74
CA TRP A 25 0.44 -8.39 -8.65
C TRP A 25 0.09 -7.39 -9.74
N VAL A 26 1.05 -6.56 -10.16
CA VAL A 26 0.88 -5.66 -11.30
C VAL A 26 0.66 -6.45 -12.59
N ASP A 27 1.39 -7.54 -12.81
CA ASP A 27 1.22 -8.39 -13.99
C ASP A 27 -0.18 -9.07 -13.99
N ARG A 28 -0.62 -9.56 -12.83
CA ARG A 28 -1.99 -10.10 -12.65
C ARG A 28 -3.06 -9.07 -13.00
N TRP A 29 -2.93 -7.86 -12.47
CA TRP A 29 -3.83 -6.74 -12.76
C TRP A 29 -3.84 -6.38 -14.25
N GLN A 30 -2.68 -6.41 -14.91
CA GLN A 30 -2.59 -6.18 -16.35
C GLN A 30 -3.22 -7.30 -17.18
N ALA A 31 -3.17 -8.54 -16.69
CA ALA A 31 -3.82 -9.70 -17.29
C ALA A 31 -5.35 -9.74 -17.08
N GLY A 32 -5.93 -8.74 -16.41
CA GLY A 32 -7.38 -8.59 -16.23
C GLY A 32 -7.90 -9.06 -14.86
N ASP A 33 -7.01 -9.37 -13.92
CA ASP A 33 -7.41 -9.71 -12.56
C ASP A 33 -8.03 -8.50 -11.83
N THR A 34 -8.95 -8.76 -10.89
CA THR A 34 -9.65 -7.69 -10.16
C THR A 34 -8.92 -7.30 -8.88
N LEU A 35 -9.17 -6.09 -8.37
CA LEU A 35 -8.55 -5.64 -7.12
C LEU A 35 -9.05 -6.49 -5.95
N ASP A 36 -10.31 -6.89 -6.00
CA ASP A 36 -10.96 -7.71 -4.98
C ASP A 36 -10.35 -9.11 -4.92
N HIS A 37 -10.10 -9.73 -6.09
CA HIS A 37 -9.44 -11.03 -6.13
C HIS A 37 -7.98 -10.94 -5.71
N ILE A 38 -7.25 -9.90 -6.11
CA ILE A 38 -5.89 -9.64 -5.60
C ILE A 38 -5.91 -9.44 -4.08
N ALA A 39 -6.86 -8.66 -3.55
CA ALA A 39 -7.01 -8.41 -2.13
C ALA A 39 -7.33 -9.69 -1.34
N GLU A 40 -8.08 -10.63 -1.92
CA GLU A 40 -8.34 -11.94 -1.32
C GLU A 40 -7.04 -12.69 -0.99
N PHE A 41 -6.04 -12.65 -1.88
CA PHE A 41 -4.73 -13.27 -1.61
C PHE A 41 -3.95 -12.60 -0.49
N PHE A 42 -4.19 -11.31 -0.21
CA PHE A 42 -3.54 -10.60 0.89
C PHE A 42 -4.14 -11.02 2.23
N VAL A 43 -5.46 -11.10 2.31
CA VAL A 43 -6.20 -11.42 3.54
C VAL A 43 -6.12 -12.90 3.94
N VAL A 44 -5.78 -13.79 3.02
CA VAL A 44 -5.51 -15.22 3.34
C VAL A 44 -4.02 -15.55 3.46
N SER A 45 -3.15 -14.54 3.39
CA SER A 45 -1.70 -14.76 3.53
C SER A 45 -1.30 -15.08 4.97
N GLY A 46 -0.24 -15.87 5.16
CA GLY A 46 0.28 -16.17 6.51
C GLY A 46 0.58 -14.90 7.32
N GLU A 47 1.13 -13.86 6.67
CA GLU A 47 1.42 -12.56 7.29
C GLU A 47 0.16 -11.83 7.81
N PHE A 48 -1.02 -12.09 7.22
CA PHE A 48 -2.29 -11.55 7.69
C PHE A 48 -2.80 -12.31 8.92
N LEU A 49 -2.71 -13.64 8.89
CA LEU A 49 -3.10 -14.51 10.00
C LEU A 49 -2.21 -14.28 11.23
N ASP A 50 -0.90 -14.05 11.02
CA ASP A 50 0.07 -13.74 12.07
C ASP A 50 -0.24 -12.42 12.79
N GLN A 51 -0.99 -11.51 12.16
CA GLN A 51 -1.47 -10.27 12.79
C GLN A 51 -2.73 -10.46 13.65
N GLY A 52 -3.25 -11.69 13.75
CA GLY A 52 -4.43 -12.01 14.56
C GLY A 52 -5.74 -11.49 13.98
N LEU A 53 -5.77 -11.17 12.67
CA LEU A 53 -6.96 -10.69 11.97
C LEU A 53 -7.88 -11.87 11.60
N THR A 54 -8.26 -12.70 12.56
CA THR A 54 -8.99 -13.95 12.29
C THR A 54 -10.50 -13.85 12.42
N ASP A 55 -11.02 -12.73 12.91
CA ASP A 55 -12.44 -12.48 13.08
C ASP A 55 -12.89 -11.14 12.43
N PRO A 56 -14.18 -11.01 12.03
CA PRO A 56 -14.70 -9.81 11.39
C PRO A 56 -14.51 -8.50 12.18
N LEU A 57 -14.65 -8.54 13.51
CA LEU A 57 -14.55 -7.35 14.35
C LEU A 57 -13.09 -6.87 14.42
N GLY A 58 -12.17 -7.80 14.68
CA GLY A 58 -10.73 -7.54 14.66
C GLY A 58 -10.28 -7.00 13.30
N PHE A 59 -10.73 -7.63 12.21
CA PHE A 59 -10.43 -7.19 10.84
C PHE A 59 -10.87 -5.74 10.57
N VAL A 60 -12.14 -5.41 10.82
CA VAL A 60 -12.66 -4.06 10.55
C VAL A 60 -11.96 -3.03 11.44
N THR A 61 -11.80 -3.32 12.73
CA THR A 61 -11.12 -2.42 13.66
C THR A 61 -9.71 -2.07 13.19
N ARG A 62 -8.97 -3.09 12.73
CA ARG A 62 -7.59 -2.93 12.26
C ARG A 62 -7.51 -2.21 10.93
N LEU A 63 -8.48 -2.40 10.03
CA LEU A 63 -8.56 -1.57 8.83
C LEU A 63 -8.79 -0.10 9.17
N TYR A 64 -9.66 0.21 10.13
CA TYR A 64 -9.83 1.59 10.58
C TYR A 64 -8.54 2.20 11.14
N GLU A 65 -7.81 1.45 11.96
CA GLU A 65 -6.52 1.89 12.50
C GLU A 65 -5.48 2.12 11.38
N ASN A 66 -5.28 1.12 10.51
CA ASN A 66 -4.22 1.17 9.49
C ASN A 66 -4.55 2.12 8.33
N VAL A 67 -5.83 2.25 7.99
CA VAL A 67 -6.28 3.05 6.84
C VAL A 67 -6.64 4.47 7.27
N LEU A 68 -7.41 4.62 8.34
CA LEU A 68 -7.94 5.92 8.74
C LEU A 68 -7.22 6.54 9.94
N GLY A 69 -6.33 5.79 10.61
CA GLY A 69 -5.59 6.29 11.78
C GLY A 69 -6.48 6.55 12.99
N ARG A 70 -7.67 5.93 13.04
CA ARG A 70 -8.66 6.11 14.09
C ARG A 70 -9.40 4.80 14.39
N ALA A 71 -10.02 4.70 15.56
CA ALA A 71 -10.97 3.63 15.83
C ALA A 71 -12.25 3.77 14.98
N PRO A 72 -12.96 2.67 14.67
CA PRO A 72 -14.26 2.75 14.05
C PRO A 72 -15.27 3.42 14.98
N ASP A 73 -16.13 4.24 14.41
CA ASP A 73 -17.37 4.68 15.06
C ASP A 73 -18.41 3.54 15.02
N ALA A 74 -19.42 3.62 15.89
CA ALA A 74 -20.39 2.54 16.06
C ALA A 74 -21.18 2.21 14.79
N GLU A 75 -21.57 3.23 14.02
CA GLU A 75 -22.33 3.09 12.78
C GLU A 75 -21.46 2.46 11.68
N GLY A 76 -20.24 2.98 11.49
CA GLY A 76 -19.29 2.43 10.53
C GLY A 76 -18.95 0.97 10.83
N LEU A 77 -18.66 0.64 12.09
CA LEU A 77 -18.40 -0.74 12.49
C LEU A 77 -19.60 -1.64 12.17
N ALA A 78 -20.82 -1.24 12.56
CA ALA A 78 -22.03 -2.01 12.32
C ALA A 78 -22.26 -2.24 10.82
N TYR A 79 -22.05 -1.21 9.98
CA TYR A 79 -22.16 -1.32 8.54
C TYR A 79 -21.23 -2.40 7.96
N TRP A 80 -19.94 -2.39 8.33
CA TRP A 80 -18.99 -3.37 7.79
C TRP A 80 -19.24 -4.79 8.29
N LEU A 81 -19.63 -4.94 9.56
CA LEU A 81 -20.00 -6.24 10.10
C LEU A 81 -21.23 -6.80 9.40
N ASP A 82 -22.23 -5.96 9.11
CA ASP A 82 -23.42 -6.35 8.34
C ASP A 82 -23.06 -6.77 6.90
N GLN A 83 -22.16 -6.04 6.22
CA GLN A 83 -21.67 -6.45 4.90
C GLN A 83 -21.00 -7.83 4.94
N LEU A 84 -20.15 -8.09 5.94
CA LEU A 84 -19.49 -9.38 6.11
C LEU A 84 -20.50 -10.49 6.46
N GLN A 85 -21.51 -10.18 7.27
CA GLN A 85 -22.59 -11.10 7.60
C GLN A 85 -23.47 -11.44 6.39
N GLN A 86 -23.66 -10.50 5.47
CA GLN A 86 -24.38 -10.70 4.20
C GLN A 86 -23.55 -11.42 3.14
N GLY A 87 -22.33 -11.85 3.47
CA GLY A 87 -21.49 -12.67 2.60
C GLY A 87 -20.44 -11.91 1.80
N ALA A 88 -20.20 -10.62 2.10
CA ALA A 88 -19.04 -9.95 1.54
C ALA A 88 -17.74 -10.62 2.03
N THR A 89 -16.79 -10.85 1.13
CA THR A 89 -15.47 -11.38 1.51
C THR A 89 -14.58 -10.26 2.05
N TRP A 90 -13.53 -10.62 2.77
CA TRP A 90 -12.55 -9.66 3.27
C TRP A 90 -11.81 -8.99 2.10
N GLY A 91 -11.56 -9.74 1.01
CA GLY A 91 -11.03 -9.21 -0.24
C GLY A 91 -11.96 -8.21 -0.94
N GLN A 92 -13.28 -8.24 -0.68
CA GLN A 92 -14.22 -7.23 -1.19
C GLN A 92 -14.31 -5.99 -0.29
N VAL A 93 -14.09 -6.14 1.02
CA VAL A 93 -14.11 -5.03 1.99
C VAL A 93 -12.84 -4.19 1.89
N LEU A 94 -11.67 -4.82 1.83
CA LEU A 94 -10.37 -4.15 1.85
C LEU A 94 -10.20 -3.07 0.74
N PRO A 95 -10.56 -3.33 -0.54
CA PRO A 95 -10.56 -2.31 -1.59
C PRO A 95 -11.45 -1.11 -1.30
N ARG A 96 -12.60 -1.29 -0.63
CA ARG A 96 -13.51 -0.17 -0.31
C ARG A 96 -12.88 0.83 0.67
N PHE A 97 -12.09 0.34 1.62
CA PHE A 97 -11.27 1.19 2.49
C PHE A 97 -10.11 1.83 1.72
N THR A 98 -9.31 1.02 1.02
CA THR A 98 -8.06 1.51 0.43
C THR A 98 -8.25 2.43 -0.78
N GLN A 99 -9.45 2.43 -1.37
CA GLN A 99 -9.80 3.32 -2.47
C GLN A 99 -10.66 4.51 -2.04
N SER A 100 -10.87 4.74 -0.74
CA SER A 100 -11.51 5.96 -0.26
C SER A 100 -10.70 7.20 -0.67
N PRO A 101 -11.34 8.34 -0.97
CA PRO A 101 -10.64 9.57 -1.31
C PRO A 101 -9.60 9.99 -0.26
N GLU A 102 -9.95 9.86 1.01
CA GLU A 102 -9.13 10.26 2.16
C GLU A 102 -7.85 9.42 2.23
N TYR A 103 -7.96 8.10 2.10
CA TYR A 103 -6.79 7.23 2.18
C TYR A 103 -5.88 7.36 0.96
N ARG A 104 -6.49 7.55 -0.23
CA ARG A 104 -5.74 7.81 -1.45
C ARG A 104 -4.91 9.08 -1.32
N ALA A 105 -5.47 10.14 -0.74
CA ALA A 105 -4.75 11.38 -0.49
C ALA A 105 -3.66 11.18 0.57
N ALA A 106 -3.95 10.49 1.67
CA ALA A 106 -3.01 10.25 2.76
C ALA A 106 -1.76 9.47 2.31
N LEU A 107 -1.91 8.55 1.36
CA LEU A 107 -0.81 7.71 0.86
C LEU A 107 -0.20 8.16 -0.46
N ASP A 108 -0.62 9.27 -1.07
CA ASP A 108 -0.20 9.61 -2.44
C ASP A 108 1.33 9.72 -2.58
N SER A 109 1.99 10.42 -1.65
CA SER A 109 3.46 10.55 -1.64
C SER A 109 4.18 9.22 -1.36
N ARG A 110 3.64 8.40 -0.45
CA ARG A 110 4.22 7.08 -0.10
C ARG A 110 4.13 6.11 -1.28
N VAL A 111 2.94 5.99 -1.87
CA VAL A 111 2.68 5.15 -3.04
C VAL A 111 3.52 5.59 -4.24
N THR A 112 3.68 6.90 -4.44
CA THR A 112 4.54 7.44 -5.49
C THR A 112 6.00 7.06 -5.26
N ALA A 113 6.49 7.17 -4.01
CA ALA A 113 7.83 6.70 -3.65
C ALA A 113 7.99 5.20 -3.88
N ASP A 114 7.05 4.36 -3.42
CA ASP A 114 7.10 2.90 -3.59
C ASP A 114 7.23 2.50 -5.06
N LEU A 115 6.34 3.03 -5.91
CA LEU A 115 6.33 2.73 -7.34
C LEU A 115 7.59 3.23 -8.03
N TYR A 116 8.17 4.33 -7.54
CA TYR A 116 9.43 4.84 -8.06
C TYR A 116 10.61 3.92 -7.69
N TYR A 117 10.74 3.52 -6.43
CA TYR A 117 11.81 2.65 -5.96
C TYR A 117 11.75 1.25 -6.60
N LEU A 118 10.58 0.64 -6.63
CA LEU A 118 10.41 -0.69 -7.19
C LEU A 118 10.38 -0.67 -8.72
N GLY A 119 9.67 0.30 -9.32
CA GLY A 119 9.47 0.35 -10.77
C GLY A 119 10.64 0.93 -11.55
N PHE A 120 11.39 1.88 -10.98
CA PHE A 120 12.50 2.53 -11.68
C PHE A 120 13.87 2.11 -11.15
N LEU A 121 14.02 1.99 -9.82
CA LEU A 121 15.31 1.65 -9.21
C LEU A 121 15.49 0.16 -8.97
N ASN A 122 14.44 -0.65 -9.17
CA ASN A 122 14.42 -2.09 -8.92
C ASN A 122 15.00 -2.46 -7.54
N ARG A 123 14.70 -1.66 -6.53
CA ARG A 123 15.17 -1.89 -5.15
C ARG A 123 14.19 -1.35 -4.14
N ALA A 124 14.16 -1.96 -2.94
CA ALA A 124 13.49 -1.37 -1.80
C ALA A 124 14.21 -0.08 -1.35
N PRO A 125 13.48 0.93 -0.87
CA PRO A 125 14.09 2.11 -0.29
C PRO A 125 14.74 1.78 1.07
N ASP A 126 15.88 2.39 1.36
CA ASP A 126 16.36 2.53 2.73
C ASP A 126 15.56 3.62 3.46
N ALA A 127 15.53 3.58 4.80
CA ALA A 127 14.68 4.47 5.60
C ALA A 127 14.91 5.97 5.30
N SER A 128 16.18 6.38 5.16
CA SER A 128 16.58 7.76 4.88
C SER A 128 16.18 8.19 3.46
N GLY A 129 16.43 7.33 2.46
CA GLY A 129 16.03 7.57 1.08
C GLY A 129 14.51 7.62 0.89
N TYR A 130 13.76 6.81 1.66
CA TYR A 130 12.30 6.82 1.64
C TYR A 130 11.75 8.15 2.18
N ALA A 131 12.16 8.53 3.39
CA ALA A 131 11.70 9.75 4.06
C ALA A 131 12.01 11.00 3.22
N PHE A 132 13.22 11.06 2.64
CA PHE A 132 13.61 12.17 1.77
C PHE A 132 12.76 12.22 0.48
N SER A 133 12.49 11.07 -0.15
CA SER A 133 11.68 11.01 -1.37
C SER A 133 10.23 11.46 -1.16
N ILE A 134 9.67 11.21 0.03
CA ILE A 134 8.34 11.70 0.44
C ILE A 134 8.38 13.22 0.64
N TYR A 135 9.42 13.72 1.31
CA TYR A 135 9.54 15.15 1.66
C TYR A 135 9.76 16.06 0.44
N CYS A 136 10.66 15.68 -0.48
CA CYS A 136 10.99 16.51 -1.65
C CYS A 136 10.12 16.20 -2.88
N GLY A 137 9.27 15.17 -2.80
CA GLY A 137 8.62 14.55 -3.95
C GLY A 137 9.59 13.65 -4.73
N ALA A 138 9.13 12.45 -5.11
CA ALA A 138 9.97 11.41 -5.72
C ALA A 138 10.68 11.87 -7.03
N SER A 139 10.08 12.81 -7.77
CA SER A 139 10.67 13.37 -9.00
C SER A 139 11.91 14.23 -8.73
N SER A 140 11.91 15.02 -7.65
CA SER A 140 13.03 15.89 -7.27
C SER A 140 14.24 15.09 -6.75
N PHE A 141 14.01 13.88 -6.23
CA PHE A 141 15.07 12.96 -5.78
C PHE A 141 15.95 12.43 -6.93
N LEU A 142 15.35 12.20 -8.11
CA LEU A 142 16.06 11.76 -9.31
C LEU A 142 17.13 12.75 -9.76
N ASP A 143 16.80 14.04 -9.75
CA ASP A 143 17.69 15.08 -10.26
C ASP A 143 18.98 15.13 -9.42
N ARG A 144 18.85 14.94 -8.10
CA ARG A 144 20.00 14.89 -7.19
C ARG A 144 20.83 13.61 -7.34
N THR A 145 20.19 12.44 -7.48
CA THR A 145 20.91 11.16 -7.58
C THR A 145 21.62 10.99 -8.93
N LYS A 146 21.09 11.57 -10.01
CA LYS A 146 21.78 11.66 -11.29
C LYS A 146 22.94 12.66 -11.23
N LYS A 147 22.75 13.83 -10.60
CA LYS A 147 23.79 14.86 -10.45
C LYS A 147 24.92 14.45 -9.51
N GLY A 148 24.64 13.61 -8.50
CA GLY A 148 25.64 13.06 -7.56
C GLY A 148 26.47 11.89 -8.11
N ARG A 149 26.07 11.26 -9.22
CA ARG A 149 26.86 10.19 -9.89
C ARG A 149 27.81 10.70 -10.98
N GLY A 150 27.82 12.01 -11.27
CA GLY A 150 28.61 12.63 -12.33
C GLY A 150 29.72 13.58 -11.87
N GLY A 151 30.17 13.51 -10.61
CA GLY A 151 31.07 14.54 -10.05
C GLY A 151 31.98 14.03 -8.95
N LEU A 152 32.94 13.18 -9.30
CA LEU A 152 34.19 12.99 -8.55
C LEU A 152 35.29 12.59 -9.54
N ARG A 153 35.75 13.56 -10.34
CA ARG A 153 37.14 13.61 -10.77
C ARG A 153 37.80 14.72 -9.95
N LEU A 154 38.41 14.31 -8.83
CA LEU A 154 39.43 15.13 -8.19
C LEU A 154 40.65 15.12 -9.11
N GLY A 155 41.15 16.31 -9.40
CA GLY A 155 42.16 16.55 -10.42
C GLY A 155 43.52 15.92 -10.13
N GLN A 156 44.28 15.79 -11.22
CA GLN A 156 45.65 16.28 -11.33
C GLN A 156 45.79 16.94 -12.69
#